data_AF-A0A455XB91-F1
#
_entry.id   AF-A0A455XB91-F1
#
_cell.length_a   1.000
_cell.length_b   1.000
_cell.length_c   1.000
_cell.angle_alpha   90.00
_cell.angle_beta   90.00
_cell.angle_gamma   90.00
#
_symmetry.space_group_name_H-M   'P 1'
#
loop_
_entity.id
_entity.type
_entity.pdbx_description
1 polymer ?
#
loop_
_entity_poly.entity_id
_entity_poly.type
_entity_poly.pdbx_seq_one_letter_code
_entity_poly.pdbx_strand_id
1 'polypeptide(L)'
;MKALIITMLVTGIYILAGCAEPEPRVAPRPKINWNDVQSIASAISVQRDDLKKTTNFKGPNSSKGILDTVLLRAWKSDEGEGFSYQIYVIDYYHGDWRFYDTASDSKGNILNITLNSRDISSCDYSTCAHHEHLGINVSREYLEKNQENDIVFKLSGKGGEETFIIPSAYIKAFLFVTK
;
A
#
# COMPACT_ATOMS: atom_id res chain seq x y z
N MET A 1 27.78 61.63 54.59
CA MET A 1 26.70 62.19 53.76
C MET A 1 26.82 61.66 52.34
N LYS A 2 25.77 60.96 51.90
CA LYS A 2 25.31 60.69 50.53
C LYS A 2 25.03 59.21 50.31
N ALA A 3 23.73 58.94 50.31
CA ALA A 3 23.07 57.68 50.04
C ALA A 3 23.22 57.29 48.56
N LEU A 4 23.18 55.98 48.29
CA LEU A 4 22.93 55.41 46.97
C LEU A 4 22.13 54.12 47.20
N ILE A 5 20.82 54.25 47.35
CA ILE A 5 19.78 53.96 46.34
C ILE A 5 19.83 52.51 45.85
N ILE A 6 18.85 51.78 46.38
CA ILE A 6 18.39 50.42 46.11
C ILE A 6 17.83 50.35 44.69
N THR A 7 18.27 49.35 43.91
CA THR A 7 17.55 48.94 42.69
C THR A 7 17.34 47.43 42.70
N MET A 8 16.07 47.04 42.86
CA MET A 8 15.55 45.69 42.68
C MET A 8 15.82 45.18 41.26
N LEU A 9 16.25 43.92 41.13
CA LEU A 9 15.90 43.08 39.99
C LEU A 9 15.89 41.61 40.44
N VAL A 10 14.73 41.12 40.88
CA VAL A 10 14.50 39.69 41.14
C VAL A 10 13.78 39.13 39.93
N THR A 11 14.54 38.55 39.00
CA THR A 11 14.03 37.82 37.85
C THR A 11 13.60 36.43 38.30
N GLY A 12 12.30 36.23 38.48
CA GLY A 12 11.71 34.91 38.71
C GLY A 12 11.73 34.07 37.44
N ILE A 13 12.56 33.04 37.40
CA ILE A 13 12.57 32.03 36.34
C ILE A 13 11.49 30.99 36.70
N TYR A 14 10.33 31.11 36.06
CA TYR A 14 9.33 30.04 36.06
C TYR A 14 9.79 28.95 35.09
N ILE A 15 10.32 27.85 35.63
CA ILE A 15 10.60 26.63 34.86
C ILE A 15 9.26 25.98 34.56
N LEU A 16 8.74 26.18 33.35
CA LEU A 16 7.65 25.39 32.79
C LEU A 16 8.16 23.96 32.58
N ALA A 17 7.96 23.10 33.57
CA ALA A 17 8.10 21.65 33.42
C ALA A 17 6.91 21.15 32.58
N GLY A 18 7.02 21.26 31.26
CA GLY A 18 6.12 20.57 30.34
C GLY A 18 6.32 19.06 30.50
N CYS A 19 5.32 18.37 31.03
CA CYS A 19 5.27 16.90 30.97
C CYS A 19 5.12 16.50 29.50
N ALA A 20 6.23 16.18 28.84
CA ALA A 20 6.17 15.48 27.56
C ALA A 20 5.65 14.08 27.84
N GLU A 21 4.41 13.81 27.41
CA GLU A 21 3.82 12.49 27.48
C GLU A 21 4.65 11.56 26.57
N PRO A 22 5.13 10.40 27.06
CA PRO A 22 5.96 9.51 26.27
C PRO A 22 5.17 9.04 25.05
N GLU A 23 5.80 9.10 23.87
CA GLU A 23 5.14 8.68 22.62
C GLU A 23 4.53 7.28 22.77
N PRO A 24 3.29 7.07 22.30
CA PRO A 24 2.67 5.76 22.35
C PRO A 24 3.57 4.76 21.62
N ARG A 25 4.01 3.72 22.35
CA ARG A 25 4.82 2.65 21.76
C ARG A 25 4.00 1.99 20.66
N VAL A 26 4.35 2.24 19.40
CA VAL A 26 3.76 1.57 18.25
C VAL A 26 4.13 0.10 18.35
N ALA A 27 3.17 -0.75 18.73
CA ALA A 27 3.38 -2.19 18.72
C ALA A 27 3.75 -2.62 17.28
N PRO A 28 4.82 -3.40 17.09
CA PRO A 28 5.15 -3.91 15.77
C PRO A 28 3.96 -4.71 15.24
N ARG A 29 3.58 -4.48 13.98
CA ARG A 29 2.48 -5.24 13.36
C ARG A 29 2.84 -6.73 13.40
N PRO A 30 1.91 -7.62 13.78
CA PRO A 30 2.18 -9.05 13.75
C PRO A 30 2.63 -9.46 12.36
N LYS A 31 3.68 -10.29 12.29
CA LYS A 31 4.12 -10.88 11.02
C LYS A 31 2.95 -11.69 10.44
N ILE A 32 2.54 -11.36 9.22
CA ILE A 32 1.44 -12.05 8.53
C ILE A 32 1.91 -13.44 8.13
N ASN A 33 1.14 -14.47 8.47
CA ASN A 33 1.35 -15.82 7.97
C ASN A 33 0.64 -15.96 6.61
N TRP A 34 1.40 -15.89 5.52
CA TRP A 34 0.88 -15.97 4.15
C TRP A 34 0.30 -17.32 3.74
N ASN A 35 0.40 -18.35 4.60
CA ASN A 35 -0.24 -19.65 4.41
C ASN A 35 -1.53 -19.80 5.23
N ASP A 36 -1.87 -18.82 6.07
CA ASP A 36 -3.09 -18.84 6.89
C ASP A 36 -4.07 -17.76 6.46
N VAL A 37 -5.23 -18.20 5.98
CA VAL A 37 -6.32 -17.35 5.50
C VAL A 37 -6.78 -16.39 6.59
N GLN A 38 -6.85 -16.82 7.86
CA GLN A 38 -7.34 -15.97 8.95
C GLN A 38 -6.33 -14.89 9.32
N SER A 39 -5.04 -15.22 9.40
CA SER A 39 -3.96 -14.25 9.59
C SER A 39 -4.00 -13.16 8.51
N ILE A 40 -4.14 -13.53 7.24
CA ILE A 40 -4.22 -12.56 6.14
C ILE A 40 -5.51 -11.73 6.25
N ALA A 41 -6.66 -12.36 6.49
CA ALA A 41 -7.96 -11.69 6.57
C ALA A 41 -7.96 -10.61 7.67
N SER A 42 -7.35 -10.91 8.82
CA SER A 42 -7.21 -9.96 9.94
C SER A 42 -6.35 -8.73 9.62
N ALA A 43 -5.50 -8.83 8.60
CA ALA A 43 -4.64 -7.72 8.15
C ALA A 43 -5.27 -6.89 7.02
N ILE A 44 -6.45 -7.26 6.53
CA ILE A 44 -7.18 -6.49 5.52
C ILE A 44 -7.81 -5.26 6.19
N SER A 45 -7.43 -4.08 5.70
CA SER A 45 -8.00 -2.81 6.15
C SER A 45 -9.34 -2.56 5.47
N VAL A 46 -10.38 -2.34 6.26
CA VAL A 46 -11.71 -1.92 5.79
C VAL A 46 -11.97 -0.50 6.28
N GLN A 47 -12.20 0.42 5.36
CA GLN A 47 -12.40 1.84 5.67
C GLN A 47 -13.56 2.39 4.88
N ARG A 48 -14.53 2.98 5.58
CA ARG A 48 -15.64 3.68 4.95
C ARG A 48 -15.32 5.14 4.74
N ASP A 49 -15.57 5.63 3.53
CA ASP A 49 -15.53 7.04 3.16
C ASP A 49 -16.98 7.55 3.05
N ASP A 50 -17.42 8.29 4.06
CA ASP A 50 -18.78 8.80 4.13
C ASP A 50 -19.08 9.94 3.16
N LEU A 51 -18.05 10.60 2.62
CA LEU A 51 -18.22 11.66 1.62
C LEU A 51 -18.41 11.04 0.23
N LYS A 52 -17.58 10.04 -0.09
CA LYS A 52 -17.67 9.30 -1.36
C LYS A 52 -18.71 8.18 -1.33
N LYS A 53 -19.35 7.94 -0.19
CA LYS A 53 -20.33 6.85 0.00
C LYS A 53 -19.77 5.51 -0.48
N THR A 54 -18.52 5.24 -0.11
CA THR A 54 -17.78 4.07 -0.57
C THR A 54 -17.13 3.36 0.61
N THR A 55 -17.16 2.02 0.61
CA THR A 55 -16.35 1.21 1.54
C THR A 55 -15.15 0.64 0.78
N ASN A 56 -13.95 0.96 1.26
CA ASN A 56 -12.68 0.55 0.68
C ASN A 56 -12.09 -0.62 1.46
N PHE A 57 -11.59 -1.61 0.73
CA PHE A 57 -10.94 -2.80 1.22
C PHE A 57 -9.52 -2.81 0.67
N LYS A 58 -8.52 -2.86 1.54
CA LYS A 58 -7.10 -2.85 1.15
C LYS A 58 -6.38 -3.96 1.91
N GLY A 59 -5.90 -4.95 1.17
CA GLY A 59 -5.14 -6.03 1.78
C GLY A 59 -3.67 -5.65 2.02
N PRO A 60 -2.94 -6.51 2.73
CA PRO A 60 -1.52 -6.32 3.04
C PRO A 60 -0.63 -6.40 1.79
N ASN A 61 0.54 -5.75 1.84
CA ASN A 61 1.55 -5.89 0.78
C ASN A 61 2.14 -7.31 0.79
N SER A 62 1.89 -8.06 -0.28
CA SER A 62 2.35 -9.43 -0.51
C SER A 62 3.66 -9.52 -1.29
N SER A 63 4.24 -8.38 -1.69
CA SER A 63 5.51 -8.40 -2.43
C SER A 63 6.66 -8.97 -1.59
N LYS A 64 7.59 -9.63 -2.28
CA LYS A 64 8.86 -10.09 -1.70
C LYS A 64 9.90 -8.97 -1.67
N GLY A 65 9.82 -8.03 -2.60
CA GLY A 65 10.69 -6.85 -2.63
C GLY A 65 10.32 -5.86 -1.53
N ILE A 66 11.33 -5.30 -0.87
CA ILE A 66 11.15 -4.38 0.27
C ILE A 66 10.49 -3.07 -0.17
N LEU A 67 10.79 -2.63 -1.40
CA LEU A 67 10.32 -1.37 -1.97
C LEU A 67 9.15 -1.56 -2.95
N ASP A 68 8.87 -2.80 -3.32
CA ASP A 68 7.76 -3.15 -4.19
C ASP A 68 6.46 -3.24 -3.39
N THR A 69 5.34 -3.03 -4.07
CA THR A 69 4.01 -3.30 -3.53
C THR A 69 3.24 -4.20 -4.46
N VAL A 70 2.63 -5.25 -3.90
CA VAL A 70 1.64 -6.08 -4.58
C VAL A 70 0.51 -6.37 -3.60
N LEU A 71 -0.68 -5.83 -3.84
CA LEU A 71 -1.83 -6.05 -2.94
C LEU A 71 -3.16 -6.11 -3.70
N LEU A 72 -4.13 -6.79 -3.12
CA LEU A 72 -5.54 -6.74 -3.52
C LEU A 72 -6.22 -5.54 -2.88
N ARG A 73 -7.01 -4.82 -3.68
CA ARG A 73 -7.91 -3.78 -3.21
C ARG A 73 -9.29 -3.91 -3.87
N ALA A 74 -10.31 -3.48 -3.15
CA ALA A 74 -11.66 -3.41 -3.67
C ALA A 74 -12.42 -2.22 -3.08
N TRP A 75 -13.47 -1.80 -3.77
CA TRP A 75 -14.36 -0.74 -3.31
C TRP A 75 -15.81 -1.08 -3.66
N LYS A 76 -16.70 -0.76 -2.72
CA LYS A 76 -18.15 -0.92 -2.84
C LYS A 76 -18.80 0.45 -2.66
N SER A 77 -19.47 0.93 -3.70
CA SER A 77 -20.31 2.14 -3.63
C SER A 77 -21.64 1.80 -2.96
N ASP A 78 -22.23 2.75 -2.23
CA ASP A 78 -23.58 2.61 -1.69
C ASP A 78 -24.66 2.62 -2.79
N GLU A 79 -24.39 3.32 -3.90
CA GLU A 79 -25.33 3.48 -5.02
C GLU A 79 -25.13 2.42 -6.11
N GLY A 80 -24.00 1.71 -6.08
CA GLY A 80 -23.63 0.73 -7.10
C GLY A 80 -23.96 -0.70 -6.69
N GLU A 81 -24.22 -1.54 -7.68
CA GLU A 81 -24.32 -2.98 -7.45
C GLU A 81 -22.93 -3.62 -7.48
N GLY A 82 -22.52 -4.13 -6.31
CA GLY A 82 -21.33 -4.97 -6.19
C GLY A 82 -20.02 -4.24 -5.90
N PHE A 83 -18.93 -5.01 -6.01
CA PHE A 83 -17.58 -4.58 -5.71
C PHE A 83 -16.79 -4.40 -7.00
N SER A 84 -15.96 -3.37 -7.05
CA SER A 84 -14.86 -3.27 -8.01
C SER A 84 -13.60 -3.82 -7.38
N TYR A 85 -12.88 -4.70 -8.09
CA TYR A 85 -11.66 -5.33 -7.60
C TYR A 85 -10.46 -4.93 -8.45
N GLN A 86 -9.30 -4.85 -7.81
CA GLN A 86 -8.06 -4.54 -8.48
C GLN A 86 -6.84 -5.13 -7.78
N ILE A 87 -5.91 -5.65 -8.57
CA ILE A 87 -4.54 -5.91 -8.10
C ILE A 87 -3.77 -4.60 -8.25
N TYR A 88 -3.23 -4.08 -7.15
CA TYR A 88 -2.41 -2.88 -7.14
C TYR A 88 -0.94 -3.23 -7.05
N VAL A 89 -0.15 -2.68 -7.97
CA VAL A 89 1.29 -2.92 -8.07
C VAL A 89 2.04 -1.60 -7.97
N ILE A 90 3.13 -1.59 -7.21
CA ILE A 90 4.20 -0.62 -7.32
C ILE A 90 5.46 -1.44 -7.58
N ASP A 91 6.06 -1.24 -8.74
CA ASP A 91 7.32 -1.87 -9.11
C ASP A 91 8.46 -0.88 -8.91
N TYR A 92 9.46 -1.24 -8.09
CA TYR A 92 10.67 -0.46 -7.85
C TYR A 92 11.86 -1.05 -8.61
N TYR A 93 12.52 -0.23 -9.43
CA TYR A 93 13.70 -0.67 -10.17
C TYR A 93 14.65 0.49 -10.47
N HIS A 94 15.89 0.16 -10.81
CA HIS A 94 16.88 1.11 -11.34
C HIS A 94 17.03 0.94 -12.87
N GLY A 95 17.49 1.97 -13.55
CA GLY A 95 17.76 1.95 -14.98
C GLY A 95 16.76 2.78 -15.77
N ASP A 96 16.48 2.36 -17.00
CA ASP A 96 15.50 3.03 -17.84
C ASP A 96 14.07 2.64 -17.47
N TRP A 97 13.12 3.56 -17.69
CA TRP A 97 11.70 3.31 -17.52
C TRP A 97 11.24 2.08 -18.32
N ARG A 98 10.56 1.15 -17.64
CA ARG A 98 9.95 -0.04 -18.25
C ARG A 98 8.68 0.30 -19.04
N PHE A 99 7.95 1.34 -18.62
CA PHE A 99 6.73 1.85 -19.26
C PHE A 99 5.70 0.76 -19.47
N TYR A 100 5.28 0.12 -18.38
CA TYR A 100 4.30 -0.95 -18.46
C TYR A 100 3.00 -0.47 -19.11
N ASP A 101 2.55 -1.22 -20.12
CA ASP A 101 1.34 -0.97 -20.89
C ASP A 101 0.47 -2.23 -21.06
N THR A 102 0.99 -3.40 -20.70
CA THR A 102 0.30 -4.69 -20.80
C THR A 102 0.48 -5.54 -19.54
N ALA A 103 -0.53 -6.36 -19.23
CA ALA A 103 -0.45 -7.41 -18.22
C ALA A 103 -1.02 -8.71 -18.77
N SER A 104 -0.34 -9.82 -18.50
CA SER A 104 -0.80 -11.16 -18.85
C SER A 104 -0.66 -12.11 -17.67
N ASP A 105 -1.64 -12.98 -17.46
CA ASP A 105 -1.52 -14.04 -16.45
C ASP A 105 -0.84 -15.30 -17.01
N SER A 106 -0.47 -16.23 -16.13
CA SER A 106 0.18 -17.49 -16.49
C SER A 106 -0.67 -18.42 -17.37
N LYS A 107 -1.96 -18.10 -17.57
CA LYS A 107 -2.87 -18.82 -18.46
C LYS A 107 -2.97 -18.14 -19.84
N GLY A 108 -2.25 -17.06 -20.05
CA GLY A 108 -2.25 -16.27 -21.29
C GLY A 108 -3.41 -15.28 -21.40
N ASN A 109 -4.19 -15.06 -20.33
CA ASN A 109 -5.24 -14.03 -20.36
C ASN A 109 -4.60 -12.65 -20.29
N ILE A 110 -5.09 -11.73 -21.12
CA ILE A 110 -4.70 -10.32 -21.04
C ILE A 110 -5.56 -9.62 -19.97
N LEU A 111 -4.91 -8.94 -19.04
CA LEU A 111 -5.57 -8.21 -17.96
C LEU A 111 -5.57 -6.72 -18.27
N ASN A 112 -6.67 -6.04 -17.94
CA ASN A 112 -6.80 -4.61 -18.19
C ASN A 112 -6.02 -3.83 -17.13
N ILE A 113 -5.01 -3.08 -17.56
CA ILE A 113 -4.23 -2.24 -16.67
C ILE A 113 -4.68 -0.78 -16.72
N THR A 114 -4.46 -0.09 -15.62
CA THR A 114 -4.62 1.35 -15.47
C THR A 114 -3.32 1.88 -14.89
N LEU A 115 -2.67 2.78 -15.61
CA LEU A 115 -1.51 3.48 -15.07
C LEU A 115 -2.00 4.49 -14.03
N ASN A 116 -1.49 4.38 -12.80
CA ASN A 116 -1.83 5.32 -11.73
C ASN A 116 -0.82 6.47 -11.68
N SER A 117 0.48 6.16 -11.63
CA SER A 117 1.55 7.16 -11.63
C SER A 117 2.89 6.54 -12.03
N ARG A 118 3.84 7.42 -12.34
CA ARG A 118 5.24 7.08 -12.56
C ARG A 118 6.07 8.12 -11.83
N ASP A 119 6.90 7.66 -10.90
CA ASP A 119 7.62 8.53 -9.98
C ASP A 119 9.12 8.19 -9.98
N ILE A 120 9.97 9.21 -9.89
CA ILE A 120 11.40 9.04 -9.63
C ILE A 120 11.60 9.13 -8.13
N SER A 121 12.18 8.10 -7.52
CA SER A 121 12.38 8.03 -6.08
C SER A 121 13.71 8.65 -5.64
N SER A 122 14.80 8.31 -6.34
CA SER A 122 16.14 8.83 -6.09
C SER A 122 16.98 8.71 -7.34
N CYS A 123 17.99 9.54 -7.51
CA CYS A 123 18.99 9.39 -8.57
C CYS A 123 20.40 9.43 -7.98
N ASP A 124 21.28 8.63 -8.55
CA ASP A 124 22.72 8.74 -8.37
C ASP A 124 23.37 9.37 -9.62
N TYR A 125 24.70 9.37 -9.69
CA TYR A 125 25.44 9.96 -10.81
C TYR A 125 25.20 9.24 -12.15
N SER A 126 24.76 7.99 -12.11
CA SER A 126 24.69 7.09 -13.27
C SER A 126 23.27 6.65 -13.63
N THR A 127 22.34 6.63 -12.68
CA THR A 127 20.98 6.14 -12.89
C THR A 127 19.98 6.72 -11.91
N CYS A 128 18.69 6.55 -12.23
CA CYS A 128 17.59 6.85 -11.35
C CYS A 128 16.87 5.56 -10.94
N ALA A 129 16.30 5.60 -9.74
CA ALA A 129 15.38 4.61 -9.23
C ALA A 129 13.94 5.07 -9.50
N HIS A 130 13.14 4.17 -10.01
CA HIS A 130 11.80 4.42 -10.53
C HIS A 130 10.76 3.65 -9.72
N HIS A 131 9.58 4.24 -9.60
CA HIS A 131 8.37 3.54 -9.20
C HIS A 131 7.34 3.66 -10.32
N GLU A 132 6.80 2.53 -10.78
CA GLU A 132 5.60 2.51 -11.62
C GLU A 132 4.40 1.97 -10.84
N HIS A 133 3.39 2.80 -10.65
CA HIS A 133 2.18 2.47 -9.91
C HIS A 133 1.10 2.07 -10.91
N LEU A 134 0.62 0.84 -10.81
CA LEU A 134 -0.36 0.26 -11.73
C LEU A 134 -1.54 -0.37 -10.97
N GLY A 135 -2.72 -0.23 -11.53
CA GLY A 135 -3.90 -0.97 -11.14
C GLY A 135 -4.30 -1.96 -12.23
N ILE A 136 -4.47 -3.23 -11.89
CA ILE A 136 -4.95 -4.26 -12.82
C ILE A 136 -6.38 -4.60 -12.44
N ASN A 137 -7.33 -4.18 -13.26
CA ASN A 137 -8.76 -4.39 -12.99
C ASN A 137 -9.09 -5.87 -13.18
N VAL A 138 -9.66 -6.48 -12.14
CA VAL A 138 -10.06 -7.88 -12.16
C VAL A 138 -11.51 -7.99 -11.68
N SER A 139 -12.19 -9.06 -12.09
CA SER A 139 -13.56 -9.33 -11.63
C SER A 139 -13.56 -10.23 -10.38
N ARG A 140 -14.70 -10.29 -9.68
CA ARG A 140 -14.87 -11.25 -8.58
C ARG A 140 -14.71 -12.68 -9.09
N GLU A 141 -15.31 -12.99 -10.24
CA GLU A 141 -15.26 -14.31 -10.86
C GLU A 141 -13.83 -14.70 -11.24
N TYR A 142 -13.01 -13.73 -11.66
CA TYR A 142 -11.58 -13.97 -11.91
C TYR A 142 -10.85 -14.39 -10.64
N LEU A 143 -11.09 -13.70 -9.51
CA LEU A 143 -10.50 -14.06 -8.22
C LEU A 143 -11.01 -15.43 -7.75
N GLU A 144 -12.31 -15.70 -7.84
CA GLU A 144 -12.91 -16.98 -7.44
C GLU A 144 -12.36 -18.16 -8.24
N LYS A 145 -12.17 -18.00 -9.57
CA LYS A 145 -11.54 -19.02 -10.43
C LYS A 145 -10.08 -19.31 -10.07
N ASN A 146 -9.41 -18.36 -9.42
CA ASN A 146 -8.03 -18.50 -9.00
C ASN A 146 -7.89 -18.70 -7.49
N GLN A 147 -8.95 -18.92 -6.71
CA GLN A 147 -8.80 -19.03 -5.25
C GLN A 147 -8.00 -20.27 -4.81
N GLU A 148 -7.95 -21.31 -5.64
CA GLU A 148 -7.18 -22.55 -5.38
C GLU A 148 -5.76 -22.53 -6.00
N ASN A 149 -5.39 -21.48 -6.72
CA ASN A 149 -4.09 -21.37 -7.39
C ASN A 149 -3.50 -19.98 -7.15
N ASP A 150 -2.19 -19.83 -7.27
CA ASP A 150 -1.62 -18.50 -7.23
C ASP A 150 -1.95 -17.75 -8.53
N ILE A 151 -2.24 -16.46 -8.45
CA ILE A 151 -2.28 -15.60 -9.65
C ILE A 151 -0.84 -15.19 -9.92
N VAL A 152 -0.24 -15.77 -10.95
CA VAL A 152 1.05 -15.33 -11.49
C VAL A 152 0.77 -14.47 -12.71
N PHE A 153 1.26 -13.24 -12.71
CA PHE A 153 1.08 -12.31 -13.83
C PHE A 153 2.35 -11.56 -14.15
N LYS A 154 2.54 -11.28 -15.43
CA LYS A 154 3.66 -10.51 -15.97
C LYS A 154 3.18 -9.16 -16.44
N LEU A 155 3.87 -8.11 -16.00
CA LEU A 155 3.77 -6.77 -16.57
C LEU A 155 4.82 -6.64 -17.66
N SER A 156 4.42 -6.08 -18.80
CA SER A 156 5.31 -5.85 -19.93
C SER A 156 5.13 -4.43 -20.45
N GLY A 157 6.23 -3.84 -20.86
CA GLY A 157 6.29 -2.52 -21.47
C GLY A 157 7.50 -2.41 -22.39
N LYS A 158 7.62 -1.30 -23.10
CA LYS A 158 8.70 -1.12 -24.09
C LYS A 158 10.12 -1.19 -23.51
N GLY A 159 10.30 -0.93 -22.21
CA GLY A 159 11.60 -0.90 -21.55
C GLY A 159 11.88 -2.11 -20.64
N GLY A 160 10.94 -3.05 -20.51
CA GLY A 160 11.16 -4.24 -19.70
C GLY A 160 9.89 -4.97 -19.29
N GLU A 161 10.09 -6.01 -18.51
CA GLU A 161 9.03 -6.85 -17.96
C GLU A 161 9.36 -7.28 -16.53
N GLU A 162 8.32 -7.60 -15.76
CA GLU A 162 8.44 -8.11 -14.39
C GLU A 162 7.29 -9.04 -14.04
N THR A 163 7.56 -10.07 -13.23
CA THR A 163 6.57 -11.07 -12.84
C THR A 163 6.24 -10.99 -11.36
N PHE A 164 4.94 -10.95 -11.07
CA PHE A 164 4.41 -10.86 -9.71
C PHE A 164 3.49 -12.05 -9.40
N ILE A 165 3.29 -12.29 -8.10
CA ILE A 165 2.48 -13.42 -7.61
C ILE A 165 1.53 -12.92 -6.53
N ILE A 166 0.25 -13.29 -6.65
CA ILE A 166 -0.73 -13.22 -5.56
C ILE A 166 -0.98 -14.63 -5.03
N PRO A 167 -0.63 -14.94 -3.77
CA PRO A 167 -0.87 -16.26 -3.20
C PRO A 167 -2.36 -16.61 -3.14
N SER A 168 -2.70 -17.86 -3.45
CA SER A 168 -4.05 -18.43 -3.31
C SER A 168 -4.70 -18.15 -1.96
N ALA A 169 -3.96 -18.33 -0.86
CA ALA A 169 -4.46 -18.04 0.49
C ALA A 169 -4.84 -16.55 0.67
N TYR A 170 -4.13 -15.64 0.01
CA TYR A 170 -4.46 -14.22 0.01
C TYR A 170 -5.76 -13.95 -0.77
N ILE A 171 -5.94 -14.59 -1.93
CA ILE A 171 -7.18 -14.49 -2.71
C ILE A 171 -8.38 -14.98 -1.88
N LYS A 172 -8.26 -16.14 -1.23
CA LYS A 172 -9.31 -16.69 -0.33
C LYS A 172 -9.62 -15.72 0.82
N ALA A 173 -8.60 -15.22 1.49
CA ALA A 173 -8.77 -14.28 2.60
C ALA A 173 -9.46 -12.99 2.15
N PHE A 174 -9.09 -12.48 0.97
CA PHE A 174 -9.65 -11.27 0.43
C PHE A 174 -11.13 -11.44 0.07
N LEU A 175 -11.47 -12.50 -0.68
CA LEU A 175 -12.86 -12.85 -1.01
C LEU A 175 -13.71 -13.14 0.24
N PHE A 176 -13.11 -13.66 1.31
CA PHE A 176 -13.80 -13.88 2.58
C PHE A 176 -14.22 -12.57 3.26
N VAL A 177 -13.43 -11.51 3.14
CA VAL A 177 -13.72 -10.18 3.72
C VAL A 177 -14.63 -9.35 2.81
N THR A 178 -14.50 -9.47 1.49
CA THR A 178 -15.32 -8.75 0.49
C THR A 178 -16.58 -9.53 0.11
N LYS A 179 -17.52 -9.67 1.05
CA LYS A 179 -18.80 -10.36 0.82
C LYS A 179 -19.90 -9.42 0.35
#